data_AF-Q07LX3-F1
#
_entry.id   AF-Q07LX3-F1
#
_cell.length_a   1.000
_cell.length_b   1.000
_cell.length_c   1.000
_cell.angle_alpha   90.00
_cell.angle_beta   90.00
_cell.angle_gamma   90.00
#
_symmetry.space_group_name_H-M   'P 1'
#
loop_
_entity.id
_entity.type
_entity.pdbx_description
1 polymer ?
#
loop_
_entity_poly.entity_id
_entity_poly.type
_entity_poly.pdbx_seq_one_letter_code
_entity_poly.pdbx_strand_id
1 'polypeptide(L)'
;MEPKDTTSNEAFKGFTNSACPFMPCHPGVEREFNCLFCYCPLSAYECPGPYKVFVDRNGLKRKDCSACTLPHNGYRRSWNFIQKWLEKPRIWDGREQDPDRIKDSSSD
;
A
#
# COMPACT_ATOMS: atom_id res chain seq x y z
N MET A 1 17.44 1.26 13.87
CA MET A 1 17.31 0.29 12.77
C MET A 1 18.71 0.13 12.18
N GLU A 2 19.21 -1.09 12.08
CA GLU A 2 20.39 -1.44 11.26
C GLU A 2 20.37 -0.62 9.95
N PRO A 3 21.51 -0.10 9.46
CA PRO A 3 21.51 0.60 8.19
C PRO A 3 21.05 -0.40 7.12
N LYS A 4 19.91 -0.13 6.48
CA LYS A 4 19.36 -0.98 5.41
C LYS A 4 20.35 -1.21 4.26
N ASP A 5 21.39 -0.37 4.20
CA ASP A 5 22.43 -0.35 3.18
C ASP A 5 23.62 -1.30 3.47
N THR A 6 23.65 -1.96 4.64
CA THR A 6 24.77 -2.86 5.01
C THR A 6 24.46 -4.35 4.82
N THR A 7 23.21 -4.72 4.48
CA THR A 7 22.80 -6.12 4.30
C THR A 7 22.40 -6.44 2.86
N SER A 8 22.80 -7.61 2.36
CA SER A 8 22.33 -8.16 1.08
C SER A 8 21.02 -8.94 1.21
N ASN A 9 20.55 -9.18 2.45
CA ASN A 9 19.31 -9.91 2.68
C ASN A 9 18.10 -9.00 2.47
N GLU A 10 17.31 -9.26 1.43
CA GLU A 10 16.13 -8.45 1.09
C GLU A 10 14.82 -8.91 1.76
N ALA A 11 14.85 -9.92 2.65
CA ALA A 11 13.63 -10.43 3.29
C ALA A 11 12.86 -9.39 4.12
N PHE A 12 13.51 -8.28 4.49
CA PHE A 12 12.84 -7.14 5.15
C PHE A 12 11.88 -6.38 4.21
N LYS A 13 11.99 -6.54 2.89
CA LYS A 13 11.17 -5.82 1.90
C LYS A 13 9.76 -6.38 1.80
N GLY A 14 9.52 -7.63 2.19
CA GLY A 14 8.21 -8.24 2.15
C GLY A 14 8.23 -9.76 2.29
N PHE A 15 7.05 -10.32 2.45
CA PHE A 15 6.80 -11.76 2.49
C PHE A 15 5.37 -12.04 2.04
N THR A 16 5.11 -13.26 1.56
CA THR A 16 3.76 -13.77 1.30
C THR A 16 3.40 -14.77 2.40
N ASN A 17 2.33 -14.52 3.14
CA ASN A 17 1.75 -15.51 4.06
C ASN A 17 0.79 -16.43 3.29
N SER A 18 1.32 -17.52 2.71
CA SER A 18 0.52 -18.46 1.91
C SER A 18 -0.58 -19.20 2.70
N ALA A 19 -0.53 -19.17 4.04
CA ALA A 19 -1.57 -19.74 4.91
C ALA A 19 -2.69 -18.74 5.25
N CYS A 20 -2.64 -17.51 4.73
CA CYS A 20 -3.66 -16.49 4.99
C CYS A 20 -5.03 -16.93 4.41
N PRO A 21 -6.11 -16.97 5.22
CA PRO A 21 -7.43 -17.41 4.75
C PRO A 21 -8.10 -16.41 3.80
N PHE A 22 -7.56 -15.20 3.68
CA PHE A 22 -8.08 -14.16 2.81
C PHE A 22 -7.41 -14.14 1.42
N MET A 23 -6.45 -15.03 1.15
CA MET A 23 -5.73 -15.07 -0.13
C MET A 23 -6.62 -15.62 -1.27
N PRO A 24 -6.63 -15.00 -2.47
CA PRO A 24 -6.01 -13.72 -2.82
C PRO A 24 -6.75 -12.51 -2.20
N CYS A 25 -6.03 -11.70 -1.41
CA CYS A 25 -6.64 -10.59 -0.66
C CYS A 25 -7.07 -9.41 -1.55
N HIS A 26 -6.34 -9.18 -2.66
CA HIS A 26 -6.67 -8.15 -3.65
C HIS A 26 -6.70 -8.77 -5.05
N PRO A 27 -7.73 -8.47 -5.87
CA PRO A 27 -7.77 -8.89 -7.26
C PRO A 27 -6.57 -8.37 -8.06
N GLY A 28 -6.06 -9.18 -9.00
CA GLY A 28 -5.00 -8.77 -9.93
C GLY A 28 -3.56 -8.90 -9.42
N VAL A 29 -3.34 -9.42 -8.21
CA VAL A 29 -2.00 -9.77 -7.71
C VAL A 29 -1.83 -11.29 -7.76
N GLU A 30 -1.08 -11.80 -8.74
CA GLU A 30 -1.01 -13.24 -9.04
C GLU A 30 0.29 -13.92 -8.59
N ARG A 31 1.34 -13.16 -8.26
CA ARG A 31 2.67 -13.70 -7.92
C ARG A 31 3.00 -13.54 -6.43
N GLU A 32 3.83 -12.55 -6.13
CA GLU A 32 4.31 -12.24 -4.79
C GLU A 32 3.37 -11.21 -4.16
N PHE A 33 2.65 -11.60 -3.12
CA PHE A 33 1.82 -10.69 -2.36
C PHE A 33 2.62 -10.14 -1.18
N ASN A 34 2.84 -8.83 -1.11
CA ASN A 34 3.52 -8.25 0.04
C ASN A 34 2.58 -8.09 1.24
N CYS A 35 2.58 -9.07 2.14
CA CYS A 35 1.77 -9.08 3.37
C CYS A 35 2.26 -8.08 4.43
N LEU A 36 3.47 -7.53 4.31
CA LEU A 36 3.98 -6.52 5.24
C LEU A 36 3.08 -5.29 5.32
N PHE A 37 2.38 -4.99 4.22
CA PHE A 37 1.54 -3.81 4.08
C PHE A 37 0.05 -4.14 4.01
N CYS A 38 -0.39 -5.31 4.53
CA CYS A 38 -1.82 -5.68 4.62
C CYS A 38 -2.68 -4.56 5.25
N TYR A 39 -2.10 -3.82 6.19
CA TYR A 39 -2.59 -2.50 6.55
C TYR A 39 -1.78 -1.45 5.81
N CYS A 40 -2.45 -0.65 4.97
CA CYS A 40 -1.77 0.36 4.18
C CYS A 40 -1.13 1.41 5.10
N PRO A 41 0.21 1.55 5.12
CA PRO A 41 0.89 2.53 5.95
C PRO A 41 0.65 3.97 5.45
N LEU A 42 0.08 4.12 4.26
CA LEU A 42 -0.28 5.41 3.65
C LEU A 42 -1.75 5.81 3.88
N SER A 43 -2.51 5.07 4.68
CA SER A 43 -3.96 5.31 4.89
C SER A 43 -4.29 6.71 5.42
N ALA A 44 -3.38 7.34 6.18
CA ALA A 44 -3.53 8.70 6.71
C ALA A 44 -2.90 9.79 5.81
N TYR A 45 -2.25 9.41 4.71
CA TYR A 45 -1.44 10.32 3.88
C TYR A 45 -1.98 10.43 2.47
N GLU A 46 -1.69 11.54 1.79
CA GLU A 46 -1.88 11.66 0.35
C GLU A 46 -1.01 10.62 -0.36
N CYS A 47 -1.64 9.84 -1.24
CA CYS A 47 -0.97 8.81 -2.04
C CYS A 47 -1.73 8.60 -3.36
N PRO A 48 -1.11 7.98 -4.37
CA PRO A 48 -1.68 7.81 -5.70
C PRO A 48 -2.46 6.50 -5.84
N GLY A 49 -2.51 5.67 -4.79
CA GLY A 49 -3.25 4.40 -4.84
C GLY A 49 -4.76 4.64 -4.89
N PRO A 50 -5.52 3.78 -5.58
CA PRO A 50 -6.97 3.91 -5.64
C PRO A 50 -7.60 3.80 -4.24
N TYR A 51 -8.51 4.71 -3.90
CA TYR A 51 -9.29 4.69 -2.67
C TYR A 51 -10.67 5.33 -2.87
N LYS A 52 -11.64 4.89 -2.07
CA LYS A 52 -12.93 5.58 -1.89
C LYS A 52 -12.96 6.23 -0.51
N VAL A 53 -13.74 7.29 -0.34
CA VAL A 53 -13.95 7.90 0.98
C VAL A 53 -15.23 7.35 1.59
N PHE A 54 -15.18 7.05 2.88
CA PHE A 54 -16.37 6.71 3.67
C PHE A 54 -16.30 7.39 5.03
N VAL A 55 -17.43 7.46 5.71
CA VAL A 55 -17.52 7.94 7.09
C VAL A 55 -17.66 6.72 7.99
N ASP A 56 -16.74 6.55 8.94
CA ASP A 56 -16.80 5.45 9.89
C ASP A 56 -17.90 5.65 10.95
N ARG A 57 -18.13 4.63 11.78
CA ARG A 57 -19.15 4.66 12.84
C ARG A 57 -18.98 5.81 13.86
N ASN A 58 -17.81 6.44 13.92
CA ASN A 58 -17.51 7.55 14.81
C ASN A 58 -17.64 8.91 14.11
N GLY A 59 -18.12 8.95 12.85
CA GLY A 59 -18.26 10.19 12.09
C GLY A 59 -16.96 10.67 11.44
N LEU A 60 -15.89 9.86 11.45
CA LEU A 60 -14.61 10.25 10.86
C LEU A 60 -14.51 9.82 9.40
N LYS A 61 -14.06 10.72 8.53
CA LYS A 61 -13.72 10.37 7.15
C LYS A 61 -12.49 9.44 7.11
N ARG A 62 -12.59 8.37 6.34
CA ARG A 62 -11.56 7.35 6.16
C ARG A 62 -11.42 7.00 4.68
N LYS A 63 -10.26 6.45 4.32
CA LYS A 63 -10.02 5.84 3.02
C LYS A 63 -10.36 4.35 3.06
N ASP A 64 -11.19 3.91 2.13
CA ASP A 64 -11.30 2.51 1.73
C ASP A 64 -10.32 2.26 0.59
N CYS A 65 -9.20 1.61 0.91
CA CYS A 65 -8.14 1.27 -0.03
C CYS A 65 -8.26 -0.18 -0.57
N SER A 66 -9.41 -0.85 -0.42
CA SER A 66 -9.59 -2.26 -0.81
C SER A 66 -9.34 -2.55 -2.29
N ALA A 67 -9.41 -1.54 -3.15
CA ALA A 67 -9.09 -1.65 -4.58
C ALA A 67 -7.59 -1.43 -4.92
N CYS A 68 -6.74 -1.15 -3.94
CA CYS A 68 -5.34 -0.79 -4.17
C CYS A 68 -4.40 -2.00 -4.14
N THR A 69 -3.65 -2.20 -5.23
CA THR A 69 -2.64 -3.27 -5.33
C THR A 69 -1.19 -2.77 -5.23
N LEU A 70 -0.97 -1.45 -5.21
CA LEU A 70 0.37 -0.84 -5.19
C LEU A 70 1.28 -1.32 -4.04
N PRO A 71 0.80 -1.49 -2.79
CA PRO A 71 1.65 -1.98 -1.72
C PRO A 71 1.74 -3.51 -1.67
N HIS A 72 1.10 -4.21 -2.60
CA HIS A 72 0.94 -5.66 -2.56
C HIS A 72 1.56 -6.39 -3.75
N ASN A 73 1.87 -5.71 -4.85
CA ASN A 73 2.38 -6.35 -6.06
C ASN A 73 3.92 -6.39 -6.07
N GLY A 74 4.50 -7.51 -5.61
CA GLY A 74 5.94 -7.75 -5.55
C GLY A 74 6.63 -7.07 -4.37
N TYR A 75 7.62 -7.73 -3.75
CA TYR A 75 8.24 -7.21 -2.52
C TYR A 75 9.04 -5.93 -2.74
N ARG A 76 9.94 -5.93 -3.72
CA ARG A 76 10.84 -4.80 -3.98
C ARG A 76 10.08 -3.56 -4.47
N ARG A 77 9.13 -3.74 -5.39
CA ARG A 77 8.30 -2.63 -5.93
C ARG A 77 7.46 -2.01 -4.83
N SER A 78 6.74 -2.84 -4.07
CA SER A 78 5.89 -2.39 -2.95
C SER A 78 6.70 -1.66 -1.88
N TRP A 79 7.84 -2.25 -1.46
CA TRP A 79 8.73 -1.63 -0.47
C TRP A 79 9.23 -0.26 -0.93
N ASN A 80 9.77 -0.17 -2.13
CA ASN A 80 10.29 1.09 -2.66
C ASN A 80 9.18 2.15 -2.79
N PHE A 81 7.99 1.73 -3.22
CA PHE A 81 6.83 2.61 -3.30
C PHE A 81 6.46 3.18 -1.91
N ILE A 82 6.31 2.32 -0.90
CA ILE A 82 5.97 2.76 0.46
C ILE A 82 7.06 3.68 1.03
N GLN A 83 8.33 3.31 0.90
CA GLN A 83 9.45 4.10 1.40
C GLN A 83 9.48 5.51 0.76
N LYS A 84 9.27 5.60 -0.57
CA LYS A 84 9.23 6.87 -1.29
C LYS A 84 8.12 7.80 -0.78
N TRP A 85 6.93 7.26 -0.49
CA TRP A 85 5.80 8.08 0.01
C TRP A 85 5.92 8.43 1.49
N LEU A 86 6.62 7.61 2.28
CA LEU A 86 6.92 7.91 3.68
C LEU A 86 8.13 8.85 3.88
N GLU A 87 8.95 9.08 2.84
CA GLU A 87 10.10 9.99 2.93
C GLU A 87 9.66 11.46 3.15
N LYS A 88 8.58 11.88 2.48
CA LYS A 88 8.01 13.23 2.58
C LYS A 88 6.48 13.15 2.60
N PRO A 89 5.89 12.62 3.70
CA PRO A 89 4.47 12.34 3.75
C PRO A 89 3.66 13.64 3.84
N ARG A 90 2.59 13.73 3.06
CA ARG A 90 1.57 14.78 3.19
C ARG A 90 0.35 14.17 3.84
N ILE A 91 -0.18 14.77 4.90
CA ILE A 91 -1.40 14.28 5.56
C ILE A 91 -2.57 14.45 4.58
N TRP A 92 -3.41 13.41 4.47
CA TRP A 92 -4.63 13.49 3.67
C TRP A 92 -5.67 14.38 4.37
N ASP A 93 -6.28 15.27 3.60
CA ASP A 93 -7.20 16.31 4.05
C ASP A 93 -8.69 15.88 4.07
N GLY A 94 -8.98 14.61 3.77
CA GLY A 94 -10.36 14.11 3.74
C GLY A 94 -11.07 14.28 2.40
N ARG A 95 -10.35 14.71 1.34
CA ARG A 95 -10.92 14.86 -0.01
C ARG A 95 -11.16 13.51 -0.71
N GLU A 96 -12.12 13.51 -1.62
CA GLU A 96 -12.35 12.40 -2.54
C GLU A 96 -11.13 12.13 -3.43
N GLN A 97 -11.06 10.92 -3.97
CA GLN A 97 -10.00 10.58 -4.90
C GLN A 97 -10.12 11.39 -6.20
N ASP A 98 -9.00 11.96 -6.62
CA ASP A 98 -8.82 12.59 -7.93
C ASP A 98 -8.50 11.50 -8.97
N PRO A 99 -9.38 11.24 -9.96
CA PRO A 99 -9.16 10.22 -10.98
C PRO A 99 -7.86 10.41 -11.76
N ASP A 100 -7.42 11.65 -11.96
CA ASP A 100 -6.21 11.97 -12.73
C ASP A 100 -4.92 11.66 -11.96
N ARG A 101 -5.02 11.37 -10.66
CA ARG A 101 -3.88 11.05 -9.78
C ARG A 101 -3.78 9.58 -9.43
N ILE A 102 -4.66 8.74 -9.98
CA ILE A 102 -4.67 7.30 -9.71
C ILE A 102 -3.51 6.64 -10.44
N LYS A 103 -2.75 5.84 -9.70
CA LYS A 103 -1.79 4.87 -10.25
C LYS A 103 -2.28 3.48 -9.91
N ASP A 104 -2.22 2.59 -10.89
CA ASP A 104 -2.36 1.15 -10.67
C ASP A 104 -1.02 0.45 -10.87
N SER A 105 -0.97 -0.85 -10.55
CA SER A 105 0.24 -1.63 -10.73
C SER A 105 0.56 -1.96 -12.20
N SER A 106 -0.34 -1.67 -13.14
CA SER A 106 -0.13 -1.85 -14.59
C SER A 106 0.45 -0.60 -15.27
N SER A 107 0.41 0.54 -14.59
CA SER A 107 0.93 1.82 -15.04
C SER A 107 2.43 1.92 -14.69
N ASP A 108 3.27 1.24 -15.49
CA ASP A 108 4.73 1.44 -15.50
C ASP A 108 5.14 2.55 -16.49
#